data_AF-A0A1A2PJC1-F1
#
_entry.id   AF-A0A1A2PJC1-F1
#
_cell.length_a   1.000
_cell.length_b   1.000
_cell.length_c   1.000
_cell.angle_alpha   90.00
_cell.angle_beta   90.00
_cell.angle_gamma   90.00
#
_symmetry.space_group_name_H-M   'P 1'
#
loop_
_entity.id
_entity.type
_entity.pdbx_description
1 polymer ?
#
loop_
_entity_poly.entity_id
_entity_poly.type
_entity_poly.pdbx_seq_one_letter_code
_entity_poly.pdbx_strand_id
1 'polypeptide(L)'
;MLGGAGLHGVSHPKVDDRAGVPAGTASFYFRTRKSLLHAVAARLTELDVADFSRMAELADTSTDFAGTAGLARIVMYVNSEPWLTRAKARYELALLAGRDAELAAILDASAKRLYALARGVVTQWHPAGSDPDPALIDDQAVATLAFINGIMLTFVANQPAVQDAERLDRLLQGVIAGVAQVR
;
A
#
# COMPACT_ATOMS: atom_id res chain seq x y z
N MET A 1 -15.40 -7.06 3.51
CA MET A 1 -16.61 -6.21 3.36
C MET A 1 -16.25 -4.86 2.77
N LEU A 2 -15.43 -4.05 3.45
CA LEU A 2 -15.08 -2.69 3.01
C LEU A 2 -14.57 -2.62 1.56
N GLY A 3 -13.57 -3.43 1.19
CA GLY A 3 -13.04 -3.41 -0.18
C GLY A 3 -13.97 -3.97 -1.27
N GLY A 4 -15.06 -4.64 -0.90
CA GLY A 4 -16.03 -5.16 -1.87
C GLY A 4 -17.30 -4.33 -1.98
N ALA A 5 -17.76 -3.75 -0.86
CA ALA A 5 -19.04 -3.05 -0.76
C ALA A 5 -18.89 -1.56 -0.38
N GLY A 6 -17.67 -1.04 -0.34
CA GLY A 6 -17.33 0.33 0.02
C GLY A 6 -17.71 0.70 1.45
N LEU A 7 -17.57 2.00 1.79
CA LEU A 7 -17.89 2.51 3.13
C LEU A 7 -19.33 2.16 3.57
N HIS A 8 -20.33 2.31 2.68
CA HIS A 8 -21.73 2.01 3.00
C HIS A 8 -22.02 0.51 3.20
N GLY A 9 -21.11 -0.35 2.73
CA GLY A 9 -21.11 -1.78 2.99
C GLY A 9 -20.80 -2.15 4.44
N VAL A 10 -20.29 -1.22 5.25
CA VAL A 10 -19.86 -1.48 6.63
C VAL A 10 -20.78 -0.79 7.65
N SER A 11 -21.47 -1.61 8.43
CA SER A 11 -22.24 -1.25 9.62
C SER A 11 -22.17 -2.38 10.64
N HIS A 12 -22.46 -2.12 11.92
CA HIS A 12 -22.41 -3.15 12.96
C HIS A 12 -23.27 -4.37 12.65
N PRO A 13 -24.57 -4.23 12.26
CA PRO A 13 -25.38 -5.41 11.97
C PRO A 13 -24.83 -6.22 10.80
N LYS A 14 -24.29 -5.56 9.76
CA LYS A 14 -23.67 -6.23 8.62
C LYS A 14 -22.39 -6.95 9.01
N VAL A 15 -21.61 -6.39 9.93
CA VAL A 15 -20.39 -7.03 10.47
C VAL A 15 -20.77 -8.25 11.31
N ASP A 16 -21.75 -8.13 12.20
CA ASP A 16 -22.22 -9.23 13.05
C ASP A 16 -22.70 -10.41 12.19
N ASP A 17 -23.58 -10.12 11.22
CA ASP A 17 -24.10 -11.09 10.25
C ASP A 17 -22.96 -11.75 9.46
N ARG A 18 -22.03 -10.96 8.89
CA ARG A 18 -20.93 -11.49 8.08
C ARG A 18 -19.93 -12.33 8.89
N ALA A 19 -19.77 -12.03 10.18
CA ALA A 19 -18.89 -12.75 11.10
C ALA A 19 -19.57 -13.95 11.78
N GLY A 20 -20.89 -14.10 11.65
CA GLY A 20 -21.65 -15.17 12.29
C GLY A 20 -21.70 -15.05 13.81
N VAL A 21 -21.62 -13.83 14.34
CA VAL A 21 -21.65 -13.54 15.79
C VAL A 21 -23.02 -12.99 16.21
N PRO A 22 -23.38 -13.04 17.51
CA PRO A 22 -24.65 -12.49 17.99
C PRO A 22 -24.84 -11.01 17.60
N ALA A 23 -26.08 -10.63 17.30
CA ALA A 23 -26.42 -9.24 17.02
C ALA A 23 -26.01 -8.32 18.18
N GLY A 24 -25.32 -7.23 17.86
CA GLY A 24 -24.82 -6.26 18.83
C GLY A 24 -23.36 -6.47 19.24
N THR A 25 -22.72 -7.57 18.84
CA THR A 25 -21.32 -7.88 19.18
C THR A 25 -20.38 -6.78 18.67
N ALA A 26 -20.48 -6.40 17.40
CA ALA A 26 -19.64 -5.36 16.82
C ALA A 26 -19.90 -4.01 17.51
N SER A 27 -21.15 -3.69 17.86
CA SER A 27 -21.45 -2.43 18.56
C SER A 27 -20.98 -2.42 20.01
N PHE A 28 -20.86 -3.59 20.64
CA PHE A 28 -20.27 -3.75 21.96
C PHE A 28 -18.78 -3.35 21.95
N TYR A 29 -18.01 -3.81 20.96
CA TYR A 29 -16.59 -3.45 20.84
C TYR A 29 -16.35 -2.06 20.23
N PHE A 30 -17.15 -1.68 19.24
CA PHE A 30 -16.97 -0.45 18.47
C PHE A 30 -18.25 0.38 18.55
N ARG A 31 -18.45 1.14 19.62
CA ARG A 31 -19.71 1.84 19.90
C ARG A 31 -20.27 2.73 18.79
N THR A 32 -19.40 3.25 17.90
CA THR A 32 -19.81 4.09 16.77
C THR A 32 -19.33 3.51 15.44
N ARG A 33 -19.97 3.92 14.33
CA ARG A 33 -19.50 3.56 12.99
C ARG A 33 -18.10 4.14 12.73
N LYS A 34 -17.79 5.32 13.28
CA LYS A 34 -16.45 5.93 13.24
C LYS A 34 -15.41 4.99 13.86
N SER A 35 -15.61 4.57 15.12
CA SER A 35 -14.70 3.65 15.81
C SER A 35 -14.55 2.30 15.11
N LEU A 36 -15.61 1.81 14.45
CA LEU A 36 -15.54 0.58 13.65
C LEU A 36 -14.63 0.76 12.43
N LEU A 37 -14.76 1.87 11.69
CA LEU A 37 -13.90 2.16 10.54
C LEU A 37 -12.45 2.40 10.94
N HIS A 38 -12.22 3.04 12.08
CA HIS A 38 -10.88 3.22 12.64
C HIS A 38 -10.22 1.90 13.02
N ALA A 39 -10.99 0.97 13.61
CA ALA A 39 -10.49 -0.37 13.90
C ALA A 39 -10.16 -1.16 12.62
N VAL A 40 -10.94 -1.00 11.56
CA VAL A 40 -10.62 -1.58 10.25
C VAL A 40 -9.32 -0.98 9.69
N ALA A 41 -9.14 0.34 9.80
CA ALA A 41 -7.92 1.02 9.38
C ALA A 41 -6.69 0.52 10.15
N ALA A 42 -6.79 0.41 11.48
CA ALA A 42 -5.74 -0.13 12.33
C ALA A 42 -5.37 -1.56 11.92
N ARG A 43 -6.37 -2.41 11.67
CA ARG A 43 -6.14 -3.79 11.22
C ARG A 43 -5.50 -3.86 9.84
N LEU A 44 -5.86 -2.97 8.91
CA LEU A 44 -5.19 -2.87 7.61
C LEU A 44 -3.73 -2.45 7.76
N THR A 45 -3.45 -1.46 8.62
CA THR A 45 -2.07 -1.03 8.93
C THR A 45 -1.24 -2.17 9.51
N GLU A 46 -1.79 -2.98 10.41
CA GLU A 46 -1.08 -4.17 10.94
C GLU A 46 -0.74 -5.18 9.84
N LEU A 47 -1.68 -5.44 8.94
CA LEU A 47 -1.48 -6.36 7.81
C LEU A 47 -0.43 -5.81 6.84
N ASP A 48 -0.45 -4.50 6.57
CA ASP A 48 0.55 -3.86 5.71
C ASP A 48 1.95 -3.99 6.30
N VAL A 49 2.10 -3.76 7.61
CA VAL A 49 3.38 -3.93 8.29
C VAL A 49 3.89 -5.37 8.15
N ALA A 50 3.03 -6.37 8.34
CA ALA A 50 3.40 -7.77 8.19
C ALA A 50 3.79 -8.12 6.74
N ASP A 51 3.01 -7.62 5.76
CA ASP A 51 3.29 -7.84 4.34
C ASP A 51 4.62 -7.17 3.93
N PHE A 52 4.89 -5.96 4.44
CA PHE A 52 6.15 -5.24 4.21
C PHE A 52 7.37 -5.93 4.81
N SER A 53 7.28 -6.42 6.04
CA SER A 53 8.36 -7.19 6.65
C SER A 53 8.69 -8.42 5.81
N ARG A 54 7.68 -9.13 5.33
CA ARG A 54 7.88 -10.28 4.45
C ARG A 54 8.51 -9.90 3.11
N MET A 55 8.13 -8.76 2.53
CA MET A 55 8.72 -8.28 1.28
C MET A 55 10.19 -7.93 1.44
N ALA A 56 10.56 -7.28 2.56
CA ALA A 56 11.97 -6.99 2.87
C ALA A 56 12.79 -8.28 3.02
N GLU A 57 12.27 -9.28 3.74
CA GLU A 57 12.93 -10.59 3.87
C GLU A 57 13.10 -11.30 2.52
N LEU A 58 12.11 -11.21 1.62
CA LEU A 58 12.19 -11.80 0.28
C LEU A 58 13.23 -11.08 -0.60
N ALA A 59 13.33 -9.76 -0.51
CA ALA A 59 14.32 -8.98 -1.24
C ALA A 59 15.76 -9.30 -0.80
N ASP A 60 15.96 -9.59 0.49
CA ASP A 60 17.28 -9.96 1.03
C ASP A 60 17.68 -11.40 0.68
N THR A 61 16.72 -12.31 0.56
CA THR A 61 16.97 -13.76 0.40
C THR A 61 16.85 -14.26 -1.04
N SER A 62 16.24 -13.50 -1.94
CA SER A 62 16.00 -13.90 -3.33
C SER A 62 16.29 -12.79 -4.33
N THR A 63 17.10 -13.10 -5.33
CA THR A 63 17.40 -12.21 -6.46
C THR A 63 16.16 -11.90 -7.31
N ASP A 64 15.13 -12.73 -7.26
CA ASP A 64 13.88 -12.50 -8.01
C ASP A 64 13.10 -11.31 -7.46
N PHE A 65 13.27 -10.99 -6.18
CA PHE A 65 12.61 -9.90 -5.46
C PHE A 65 13.53 -8.71 -5.16
N ALA A 66 14.75 -8.75 -5.69
CA ALA A 66 15.68 -7.63 -5.63
C ALA A 66 15.41 -6.63 -6.77
N GLY A 67 15.89 -5.39 -6.59
CA GLY A 67 15.85 -4.41 -7.67
C GLY A 67 14.46 -3.86 -7.99
N THR A 68 14.38 -3.08 -9.07
CA THR A 68 13.12 -2.57 -9.63
C THR A 68 12.21 -3.70 -10.11
N ALA A 69 12.80 -4.79 -10.61
CA ALA A 69 12.09 -5.97 -11.06
C ALA A 69 11.34 -6.68 -9.93
N GLY A 70 11.97 -6.80 -8.76
CA GLY A 70 11.35 -7.35 -7.56
C GLY A 70 10.16 -6.51 -7.10
N LEU A 71 10.32 -5.19 -7.05
CA LEU A 71 9.24 -4.28 -6.72
C LEU A 71 8.09 -4.36 -7.72
N ALA A 72 8.39 -4.46 -9.01
CA ALA A 72 7.38 -4.63 -10.05
C ALA A 72 6.57 -5.92 -9.83
N ARG A 73 7.22 -7.05 -9.53
CA ARG A 73 6.53 -8.30 -9.20
C ARG A 73 5.63 -8.16 -7.97
N ILE A 74 6.13 -7.55 -6.90
CA ILE A 74 5.37 -7.26 -5.68
C ILE A 74 4.12 -6.44 -5.99
N VAL A 75 4.26 -5.35 -6.75
CA VAL A 75 3.12 -4.50 -7.12
C VAL A 75 2.11 -5.27 -7.96
N MET A 76 2.56 -6.12 -8.90
CA MET A 76 1.65 -6.96 -9.68
C MET A 76 0.85 -7.95 -8.82
N TYR A 77 1.42 -8.47 -7.72
CA TYR A 77 0.69 -9.32 -6.78
C TYR A 77 -0.49 -8.62 -6.10
N VAL A 78 -0.43 -7.29 -5.95
CA VAL A 78 -1.55 -6.52 -5.37
C VAL A 78 -2.82 -6.64 -6.21
N ASN A 79 -2.70 -6.91 -7.52
CA ASN A 79 -3.83 -7.14 -8.40
C ASN A 79 -4.49 -8.54 -8.25
N SER A 80 -4.22 -9.24 -7.14
CA SER A 80 -4.79 -10.56 -6.83
C SER A 80 -5.41 -10.58 -5.43
N GLU A 81 -6.38 -11.47 -5.20
CA GLU A 81 -6.99 -11.63 -3.88
C GLU A 81 -6.07 -12.42 -2.93
N PRO A 82 -6.00 -12.05 -1.63
CA PRO A 82 -6.83 -11.06 -0.93
C PRO A 82 -6.30 -9.61 -0.97
N TRP A 83 -5.15 -9.35 -1.60
CA TRP A 83 -4.49 -8.04 -1.58
C TRP A 83 -5.29 -6.96 -2.31
N LEU A 84 -5.94 -7.29 -3.42
CA LEU A 84 -6.79 -6.37 -4.15
C LEU A 84 -7.95 -5.86 -3.29
N THR A 85 -8.63 -6.74 -2.55
CA THR A 85 -9.67 -6.34 -1.60
C THR A 85 -9.12 -5.43 -0.49
N ARG A 86 -7.89 -5.68 0.02
CA ARG A 86 -7.26 -4.81 1.02
C ARG A 86 -6.91 -3.45 0.43
N ALA A 87 -6.38 -3.39 -0.78
CA ALA A 87 -6.08 -2.15 -1.49
C ALA A 87 -7.35 -1.32 -1.70
N LYS A 88 -8.43 -1.93 -2.21
CA LYS A 88 -9.75 -1.28 -2.34
C LYS A 88 -10.22 -0.68 -1.01
N ALA A 89 -10.11 -1.44 0.08
CA ALA A 89 -10.47 -0.95 1.41
C ALA A 89 -9.62 0.23 1.88
N ARG A 90 -8.32 0.24 1.56
CA ARG A 90 -7.41 1.35 1.90
C ARG A 90 -7.76 2.63 1.14
N TYR A 91 -8.09 2.56 -0.15
CA TYR A 91 -8.49 3.75 -0.91
C TYR A 91 -9.81 4.34 -0.40
N GLU A 92 -10.79 3.51 -0.05
CA GLU A 92 -12.02 3.97 0.61
C GLU A 92 -11.73 4.76 1.90
N LEU A 93 -10.81 4.26 2.73
CA LEU A 93 -10.41 4.94 3.97
C LEU A 93 -9.57 6.19 3.72
N ALA A 94 -8.68 6.17 2.71
CA ALA A 94 -7.85 7.31 2.35
C ALA A 94 -8.71 8.50 1.89
N LEU A 95 -9.77 8.24 1.10
CA LEU A 95 -10.73 9.27 0.69
C LEU A 95 -11.53 9.84 1.87
N LEU A 96 -11.80 9.02 2.89
CA LEU A 96 -12.45 9.46 4.13
C LEU A 96 -11.50 10.27 5.02
N ALA A 97 -10.22 9.90 5.08
CA ALA A 97 -9.21 10.48 5.97
C ALA A 97 -9.02 12.00 5.80
N GLY A 98 -9.25 12.55 4.60
CA GLY A 98 -9.19 14.00 4.37
C GLY A 98 -10.16 14.84 5.21
N ARG A 99 -11.14 14.21 5.87
CA ARG A 99 -12.12 14.85 6.76
C ARG A 99 -12.11 14.29 8.19
N ASP A 100 -11.20 13.36 8.50
CA ASP A 100 -11.09 12.70 9.80
C ASP A 100 -9.62 12.57 10.19
N ALA A 101 -9.14 13.52 11.00
CA ALA A 101 -7.73 13.62 11.39
C ALA A 101 -7.22 12.40 12.16
N GLU A 102 -8.09 11.75 12.94
CA GLU A 102 -7.75 10.55 13.70
C GLU A 102 -7.56 9.35 12.75
N LEU A 103 -8.44 9.20 11.76
CA LEU A 103 -8.24 8.22 10.70
C LEU A 103 -6.98 8.49 9.88
N ALA A 104 -6.73 9.76 9.53
CA ALA A 104 -5.52 10.16 8.81
C ALA A 104 -4.25 9.77 9.57
N ALA A 105 -4.22 9.97 10.89
CA ALA A 105 -3.08 9.57 11.72
C ALA A 105 -2.86 8.04 11.74
N ILE A 106 -3.93 7.24 11.75
CA ILE A 106 -3.83 5.77 11.69
C ILE A 106 -3.22 5.31 10.35
N LEU A 107 -3.63 5.92 9.24
CA LEU A 107 -3.10 5.58 7.91
C LEU A 107 -1.67 6.09 7.69
N ASP A 108 -1.34 7.27 8.23
CA ASP A 108 -0.01 7.88 8.13
C ASP A 108 1.10 6.99 8.69
N ALA A 109 0.82 6.23 9.75
CA ALA A 109 1.77 5.27 10.31
C ALA A 109 2.21 4.19 9.29
N SER A 110 1.29 3.72 8.45
CA SER A 110 1.60 2.77 7.36
C SER A 110 2.36 3.46 6.22
N ALA A 111 1.96 4.68 5.87
CA ALA A 111 2.57 5.47 4.81
C ALA A 111 4.04 5.80 5.10
N LYS A 112 4.36 6.18 6.34
CA LYS A 112 5.75 6.43 6.78
C LYS A 112 6.65 5.20 6.67
N ARG A 113 6.13 4.02 7.02
CA ARG A 113 6.88 2.76 6.89
C ARG A 113 7.10 2.40 5.43
N LEU A 114 6.07 2.55 4.59
CA LEU A 114 6.18 2.35 3.16
C LEU A 114 7.20 3.31 2.53
N TYR A 115 7.22 4.57 2.97
CA TYR A 115 8.23 5.53 2.55
C TYR A 115 9.64 5.09 2.93
N ALA A 116 9.86 4.70 4.19
CA ALA A 116 11.17 4.23 4.65
C ALA A 116 11.67 3.01 3.85
N LEU A 117 10.77 2.07 3.53
CA LEU A 117 11.09 0.90 2.71
C LEU A 117 11.43 1.30 1.27
N ALA A 118 10.62 2.14 0.63
CA ALA A 118 10.89 2.61 -0.72
C ALA A 118 12.23 3.34 -0.78
N ARG A 119 12.54 4.18 0.22
CA ARG A 119 13.84 4.86 0.32
C ARG A 119 15.00 3.87 0.44
N GLY A 120 14.86 2.82 1.26
CA GLY A 120 15.87 1.77 1.40
C GLY A 120 16.08 0.99 0.10
N VAL A 121 15.00 0.58 -0.55
CA VAL A 121 15.03 -0.13 -1.83
C VAL A 121 15.65 0.72 -2.94
N VAL A 122 15.27 2.00 -3.05
CA VAL A 122 15.87 2.93 -4.00
C VAL A 122 17.38 3.08 -3.77
N THR A 123 17.81 3.16 -2.51
CA THR A 123 19.23 3.23 -2.16
C THR A 123 19.98 2.00 -2.64
N GLN A 124 19.40 0.81 -2.49
CA GLN A 124 20.00 -0.45 -2.95
C GLN A 124 20.09 -0.59 -4.48
N TRP A 125 19.33 0.20 -5.25
CA TRP A 125 19.39 0.20 -6.72
C TRP A 125 20.58 0.98 -7.26
N HIS A 126 21.17 1.85 -6.46
CA HIS A 126 22.40 2.53 -6.84
C HIS A 126 23.59 1.57 -6.80
N PRO A 127 24.58 1.72 -7.69
CA PRO A 127 25.75 0.85 -7.72
C PRO A 127 26.44 0.73 -6.36
N ALA A 128 26.92 -0.46 -6.01
CA ALA A 128 27.66 -0.67 -4.77
C ALA A 128 28.89 0.26 -4.72
N GLY A 129 29.03 1.01 -3.63
CA GLY A 129 30.11 2.00 -3.46
C GLY A 129 29.84 3.37 -4.08
N SER A 130 28.67 3.58 -4.68
CA SER A 130 28.20 4.94 -4.99
C SER A 130 27.79 5.67 -3.71
N ASP A 131 27.98 6.98 -3.70
CA ASP A 131 27.54 7.89 -2.61
C ASP A 131 26.53 8.89 -3.19
N PRO A 132 25.30 8.44 -3.50
CA PRO A 132 24.28 9.29 -4.08
C PRO A 132 23.83 10.35 -3.07
N ASP A 133 23.58 11.58 -3.55
CA ASP A 133 23.02 12.67 -2.75
C ASP A 133 21.76 12.17 -2.00
N PRO A 134 21.70 12.25 -0.65
CA PRO A 134 20.53 11.83 0.12
C PRO A 134 19.23 12.44 -0.35
N ALA A 135 19.26 13.68 -0.84
CA ALA A 135 18.07 14.33 -1.33
C ALA A 135 17.66 13.82 -2.72
N LEU A 136 18.58 13.28 -3.54
CA LEU A 136 18.22 12.57 -4.78
C LEU A 136 17.49 11.27 -4.46
N ILE A 137 17.96 10.53 -3.45
CA ILE A 137 17.29 9.32 -2.97
C ILE A 137 15.87 9.62 -2.51
N ASP A 138 15.68 10.72 -1.77
CA ASP A 138 14.36 11.14 -1.30
C ASP A 138 13.43 11.48 -2.48
N ASP A 139 13.90 12.22 -3.49
CA ASP A 139 13.11 12.51 -4.70
C ASP A 139 12.74 11.25 -5.47
N GLN A 140 13.68 10.32 -5.64
CA GLN A 140 13.45 9.04 -6.31
C GLN A 140 12.44 8.17 -5.53
N ALA A 141 12.51 8.16 -4.20
CA ALA A 141 11.56 7.45 -3.35
C ALA A 141 10.15 8.05 -3.48
N VAL A 142 10.01 9.37 -3.42
CA VAL A 142 8.73 10.07 -3.61
C VAL A 142 8.14 9.77 -4.99
N ALA A 143 8.92 9.91 -6.06
CA ALA A 143 8.48 9.66 -7.42
C ALA A 143 8.04 8.19 -7.62
N THR A 144 8.83 7.25 -7.10
CA THR A 144 8.53 5.81 -7.17
C THR A 144 7.21 5.49 -6.45
N LEU A 145 7.02 6.01 -5.24
CA LEU A 145 5.79 5.80 -4.47
C LEU A 145 4.57 6.42 -5.13
N ALA A 146 4.70 7.66 -5.65
CA ALA A 146 3.62 8.33 -6.36
C ALA A 146 3.21 7.54 -7.61
N PHE A 147 4.20 7.04 -8.37
CA PHE A 147 3.97 6.20 -9.53
C PHE A 147 3.28 4.88 -9.18
N ILE A 148 3.78 4.16 -8.18
CA ILE A 148 3.18 2.90 -7.70
C ILE A 148 1.75 3.12 -7.19
N ASN A 149 1.50 4.20 -6.45
CA ASN A 149 0.15 4.55 -6.00
C ASN A 149 -0.79 4.81 -7.18
N GLY A 150 -0.30 5.42 -8.26
CA GLY A 150 -1.05 5.56 -9.52
C GLY A 150 -1.37 4.19 -10.16
N ILE A 151 -0.39 3.29 -10.24
CA ILE A 151 -0.59 1.93 -10.76
C ILE A 151 -1.59 1.15 -9.89
N MET A 152 -1.45 1.17 -8.57
CA MET A 152 -2.36 0.49 -7.64
C MET A 152 -3.80 1.00 -7.76
N LEU A 153 -3.99 2.31 -7.95
CA LEU A 153 -5.31 2.89 -8.17
C LEU A 153 -5.96 2.31 -9.44
N THR A 154 -5.18 2.05 -10.49
CA THR A 154 -5.70 1.44 -11.73
C THR A 154 -6.17 -0.01 -11.51
N PHE A 155 -5.50 -0.77 -10.65
CA PHE A 155 -5.93 -2.12 -10.25
C PHE A 155 -7.23 -2.06 -9.45
N VAL A 156 -7.31 -1.15 -8.49
CA VAL A 156 -8.49 -0.92 -7.65
C VAL A 156 -9.71 -0.51 -8.49
N ALA A 157 -9.50 0.28 -9.54
CA ALA A 157 -10.52 0.67 -10.51
C ALA A 157 -10.89 -0.45 -11.51
N ASN A 158 -10.25 -1.63 -11.43
CA ASN A 158 -10.35 -2.72 -12.40
C ASN A 158 -10.03 -2.29 -13.84
N GLN A 159 -9.10 -1.34 -14.00
CA GLN A 159 -8.63 -0.83 -15.30
C GLN A 159 -7.09 -0.82 -15.32
N PRO A 160 -6.43 -1.99 -15.21
CA PRO A 160 -4.98 -2.06 -15.02
C PRO A 160 -4.22 -1.36 -16.15
N ALA A 161 -3.38 -0.38 -15.80
CA ALA A 161 -2.54 0.35 -16.76
C ALA A 161 -1.33 -0.48 -17.25
N VAL A 162 -0.94 -1.50 -16.48
CA VAL A 162 0.14 -2.45 -16.79
C VAL A 162 -0.40 -3.87 -16.62
N GLN A 163 0.06 -4.79 -17.48
CA GLN A 163 -0.44 -6.17 -17.51
C GLN A 163 0.57 -7.19 -16.98
N ASP A 164 1.84 -6.80 -16.88
CA ASP A 164 2.94 -7.69 -16.49
C ASP A 164 4.03 -6.93 -15.73
N ALA A 165 4.81 -7.69 -14.95
CA ALA A 165 5.87 -7.13 -14.11
C ALA A 165 7.05 -6.58 -14.93
N GLU A 166 7.32 -7.13 -16.12
CA GLU A 166 8.44 -6.72 -16.95
C GLU A 166 8.24 -5.30 -17.52
N ARG A 167 7.03 -4.98 -17.96
CA ARG A 167 6.64 -3.64 -18.37
C ARG A 167 6.67 -2.67 -17.20
N LEU A 168 6.18 -3.08 -16.02
CA LEU A 168 6.21 -2.23 -14.84
C LEU A 168 7.65 -1.94 -14.38
N ASP A 169 8.54 -2.92 -14.45
CA ASP A 169 9.97 -2.76 -14.15
C ASP A 169 10.62 -1.70 -15.04
N ARG A 170 10.41 -1.77 -16.36
CA ARG A 170 10.91 -0.75 -17.30
C ARG A 170 10.39 0.66 -16.99
N LEU A 171 9.13 0.79 -16.60
CA LEU A 171 8.55 2.08 -16.23
C LEU A 171 9.15 2.62 -14.92
N LEU A 172 9.37 1.75 -13.93
CA LEU A 172 10.05 2.12 -12.68
C LEU A 172 11.47 2.63 -12.97
N GLN A 173 12.25 1.89 -13.76
CA GLN A 173 13.59 2.32 -14.18
C GLN A 173 13.57 3.69 -14.86
N GLY A 174 12.58 3.93 -15.75
CA GLY A 174 12.39 5.22 -16.41
C GLY A 174 12.10 6.36 -15.44
N VAL A 175 11.23 6.14 -14.44
CA VAL A 175 10.94 7.15 -13.39
C VAL A 175 12.19 7.50 -12.60
N ILE A 176 12.94 6.49 -12.14
CA ILE A 176 14.15 6.68 -11.32
C ILE A 176 15.25 7.42 -12.10
N ALA A 177 15.50 6.98 -13.33
CA ALA A 177 16.48 7.60 -14.22
C ALA A 177 16.09 9.03 -14.58
N GLY A 178 14.80 9.29 -14.84
CA GLY A 178 14.28 10.62 -15.16
C GLY A 178 14.48 11.61 -14.01
N VAL A 179 14.22 11.19 -12.76
CA VAL A 179 14.46 12.03 -11.58
C VAL A 179 15.95 12.40 -11.45
N ALA A 180 16.86 11.47 -11.74
CA ALA A 180 18.30 11.73 -11.69
C ALA A 180 18.79 12.70 -12.79
N GLN A 181 18.09 12.82 -13.92
CA GLN A 181 18.51 13.66 -15.05
C GLN A 181 18.05 15.13 -14.94
N VAL A 182 16.95 15.40 -14.23
CA VAL A 182 16.35 16.74 -14.17
C VAL A 182 16.94 17.59 -13.02
N ARG A 183 17.86 17.01 -12.26
CA ARG A 183 18.44 17.60 -11.06
C ARG A 183 19.83 18.19 -11.30
#